data_AF-A0A9W9VGB4-F1
#
_entry.id   AF-A0A9W9VGB4-F1
#
_cell.length_a   1.000
_cell.length_b   1.000
_cell.length_c   1.000
_cell.angle_alpha   90.00
_cell.angle_beta   90.00
_cell.angle_gamma   90.00
#
_symmetry.space_group_name_H-M   'P 1'
#
loop_
_entity.id
_entity.type
_entity.pdbx_description
1 polymer ?
#
loop_
_entity_poly.entity_id
_entity_poly.type
_entity_poly.pdbx_seq_one_letter_code
_entity_poly.pdbx_strand_id
1 'polypeptide(L)'
;MFVGLPCGQEFPDVYWKRDRMSKPSFYAHVPSRADLSAAPEGKDTVMVLILVDNIDTSKTPKENDIDGLVTGTREYILSCIENRTGIVGLKALIEHESFHSPTTWQEMFNSDRGSVFGLNHNFFNILSFRPHIKHDVTEGIYFVGASTHPGAGVPTCLSGAKLTAERVLRDLEVPISWQAGSSHGKKDPLKTTACGFWWAWRGIAFLGALFVMVATWQI
;
A
#
# COMPACT_ATOMS: atom_id res chain seq x y z
N MET A 1 11.75 5.67 13.05
CA MET A 1 11.06 5.85 14.35
C MET A 1 9.65 6.33 14.07
N PHE A 2 8.61 5.67 14.59
CA PHE A 2 7.24 6.21 14.56
C PHE A 2 7.15 7.32 15.60
N VAL A 3 6.83 8.53 15.16
CA VAL A 3 6.83 9.72 16.01
C VAL A 3 5.41 9.85 16.59
N GLY A 4 5.00 8.87 17.42
CA GLY A 4 3.59 8.58 17.75
C GLY A 4 2.89 9.40 18.85
N LEU A 5 3.47 10.50 19.36
CA LEU A 5 2.79 11.41 20.29
C LEU A 5 2.43 12.75 19.64
N PRO A 6 1.26 13.32 19.89
CA PRO A 6 0.92 14.62 19.32
C PRO A 6 1.91 15.70 19.80
N CYS A 7 2.67 16.33 18.90
CA CYS A 7 3.52 17.47 19.29
C CYS A 7 2.64 18.71 19.56
N GLY A 8 3.06 19.57 20.48
CA GLY A 8 2.27 20.63 21.09
C GLY A 8 1.71 21.72 20.16
N GLN A 9 2.12 21.81 18.90
CA GLN A 9 1.53 22.77 17.94
C GLN A 9 0.28 22.19 17.27
N GLU A 10 -0.74 23.03 17.10
CA GLU A 10 -1.93 22.70 16.32
C GLU A 10 -1.57 22.64 14.83
N PHE A 11 -1.94 21.55 14.17
CA PHE A 11 -1.82 21.45 12.72
C PHE A 11 -2.84 22.40 12.07
N PRO A 12 -2.53 23.05 10.92
CA PRO A 12 -3.50 23.90 10.25
C PRO A 12 -4.76 23.12 9.87
N ASP A 13 -5.89 23.49 10.51
CA ASP A 13 -7.21 22.83 10.39
C ASP A 13 -7.83 22.95 8.97
N VAL A 14 -7.16 23.66 8.07
CA VAL A 14 -7.63 24.04 6.74
C VAL A 14 -7.74 22.84 5.79
N TYR A 15 -6.96 21.78 6.02
CA TYR A 15 -6.87 20.65 5.08
C TYR A 15 -7.64 19.41 5.54
N TRP A 16 -8.06 19.35 6.81
CA TRP A 16 -8.64 18.17 7.46
C TRP A 16 -10.05 18.50 7.99
N LYS A 17 -11.11 18.27 7.20
CA LYS A 17 -12.50 18.46 7.71
C LYS A 17 -12.90 17.39 8.74
N ARG A 18 -13.22 17.88 9.95
CA ARG A 18 -14.22 17.43 10.96
C ARG A 18 -14.11 16.11 11.71
N ASP A 19 -13.26 15.15 11.35
CA ASP A 19 -13.15 13.89 12.14
C ASP A 19 -11.77 13.21 12.10
N ARG A 20 -10.72 13.97 11.79
CA ARG A 20 -9.35 13.43 11.65
C ARG A 20 -8.34 14.31 12.36
N MET A 21 -7.44 13.66 13.11
CA MET A 21 -6.63 14.23 14.17
C MET A 21 -6.00 15.59 13.84
N SER A 22 -6.23 16.58 14.71
CA SER A 22 -5.58 17.91 14.71
C SER A 22 -4.05 17.87 14.86
N LYS A 23 -3.48 16.66 14.99
CA LYS A 23 -2.06 16.37 15.20
C LYS A 23 -1.71 15.06 14.48
N PRO A 24 -1.42 15.10 13.16
CA PRO A 24 -1.14 13.90 12.39
C PRO A 24 0.17 13.25 12.85
N SER A 25 0.16 11.92 12.92
CA SER A 25 1.39 11.15 13.16
C SER A 25 2.19 11.05 11.86
N PHE A 26 3.52 11.12 11.98
CA PHE A 26 4.44 10.89 10.88
C PHE A 26 5.54 9.89 11.26
N TYR A 27 6.14 9.32 10.24
CA TYR A 27 7.28 8.42 10.33
C TYR A 27 8.53 9.18 9.88
N ALA A 28 9.60 9.11 10.68
CA ALA A 28 10.91 9.65 10.32
C ALA A 28 11.95 8.53 10.25
N HIS A 29 12.75 8.53 9.20
CA HIS A 29 13.83 7.59 8.96
C HIS A 29 15.12 8.34 8.63
N VAL A 30 16.21 7.93 9.28
CA VAL A 30 17.53 8.53 9.10
C VAL A 30 18.47 7.44 8.59
N PRO A 31 18.46 7.14 7.28
CA PRO A 31 19.23 6.03 6.70
C PRO A 31 20.73 6.13 6.96
N SER A 32 21.29 7.35 7.08
CA SER A 32 22.70 7.60 7.39
C SER A 32 23.18 6.95 8.70
N ARG A 33 22.25 6.58 9.59
CA ARG A 33 22.55 5.90 10.86
C ARG A 33 22.83 4.40 10.70
N ALA A 34 22.34 3.80 9.62
CA ALA A 34 22.60 2.41 9.28
C ALA A 34 23.61 2.28 8.13
N ASP A 35 23.62 3.24 7.21
CA ASP A 35 24.46 3.25 6.02
C ASP A 35 25.11 4.63 5.84
N LEU A 36 26.41 4.73 6.09
CA LEU A 36 27.16 5.99 5.98
C LEU A 36 27.20 6.53 4.54
N SER A 37 26.96 5.71 3.52
CA SER A 37 26.89 6.17 2.13
C SER A 37 25.59 6.92 1.81
N ALA A 38 24.59 6.83 2.69
CA ALA A 38 23.29 7.47 2.51
C ALA A 38 23.31 8.99 2.73
N ALA A 39 24.40 9.57 3.24
CA ALA A 39 24.58 11.01 3.38
C ALA A 39 26.06 11.41 3.20
N PRO A 40 26.36 12.66 2.82
CA PRO A 40 27.73 13.17 2.83
C PRO A 40 28.35 13.15 4.23
N GLU A 41 29.69 13.20 4.29
CA GLU A 41 30.42 13.23 5.56
C GLU A 41 29.95 14.40 6.45
N GLY A 42 29.73 14.10 7.73
CA GLY A 42 29.25 15.06 8.72
C GLY A 42 27.77 15.47 8.59
N LYS A 43 27.01 14.84 7.68
CA LYS A 43 25.59 15.16 7.42
C LYS A 43 24.69 13.95 7.63
N ASP A 44 23.39 14.22 7.73
CA ASP A 44 22.35 13.19 7.74
C ASP A 44 21.38 13.40 6.58
N THR A 45 20.84 12.30 6.08
CA THR A 45 19.64 12.32 5.25
C THR A 45 18.46 11.92 6.11
N VAL A 46 17.38 12.71 6.08
CA VAL A 46 16.16 12.45 6.83
C VAL A 46 15.01 12.31 5.85
N MET A 47 14.35 11.15 5.87
CA MET A 47 13.11 10.91 5.15
C MET A 47 11.95 11.00 6.14
N VAL A 48 10.95 11.82 5.82
CA VAL A 48 9.70 11.89 6.57
C VAL A 48 8.53 11.45 5.71
N LEU A 49 7.67 10.60 6.26
CA LEU A 49 6.44 10.11 5.64
C LEU A 49 5.25 10.47 6.52
N ILE A 50 4.25 11.11 5.91
CA ILE A 50 2.96 11.42 6.52
C ILE A 50 1.85 10.79 5.66
N LEU A 51 0.79 10.32 6.31
CA LEU A 51 -0.39 9.81 5.62
C LEU A 51 -1.33 10.97 5.30
N VAL A 52 -1.63 11.13 4.02
CA VAL A 52 -2.58 12.12 3.51
C VAL A 52 -3.65 11.41 2.68
N ASP A 53 -4.77 12.09 2.44
CA ASP A 53 -5.80 11.56 1.57
C ASP A 53 -5.34 11.55 0.09
N ASN A 54 -5.88 10.59 -0.67
CA ASN A 54 -5.70 10.53 -2.12
C ASN A 54 -6.43 11.69 -2.80
N ILE A 55 -6.05 11.98 -4.04
CA ILE A 55 -6.70 13.02 -4.86
C ILE A 55 -8.16 12.62 -5.09
N ASP A 56 -9.08 13.45 -4.60
CA ASP A 56 -10.50 13.24 -4.80
C ASP A 56 -10.97 13.98 -6.06
N THR A 57 -11.27 13.21 -7.10
CA THR A 57 -11.74 13.70 -8.40
C THR A 57 -13.12 14.36 -8.33
N SER A 58 -13.87 14.18 -7.23
CA SER A 58 -15.18 14.81 -7.02
C SER A 58 -15.08 16.20 -6.35
N LYS A 59 -13.90 16.55 -5.82
CA LYS A 59 -13.65 17.82 -5.12
C LYS A 59 -13.09 18.87 -6.06
N THR A 60 -13.33 20.14 -5.73
CA THR A 60 -12.73 21.27 -6.45
C THR A 60 -11.21 21.34 -6.22
N PRO A 61 -10.42 21.95 -7.12
CA PRO A 61 -8.99 22.15 -6.91
C PRO A 61 -8.64 22.85 -5.59
N LYS A 62 -9.52 23.76 -5.13
CA LYS A 62 -9.38 24.46 -3.85
C LYS A 62 -9.63 23.55 -2.64
N GLU A 63 -10.45 22.53 -2.79
CA GLU A 63 -10.66 21.49 -1.77
C GLU A 63 -9.57 20.41 -1.79
N ASN A 64 -8.77 20.37 -2.86
CA ASN A 64 -7.53 19.61 -3.00
C ASN A 64 -6.31 20.56 -2.98
N ASP A 65 -6.29 21.57 -2.10
CA ASP A 65 -5.15 22.49 -1.95
C ASP A 65 -3.92 21.76 -1.37
N ILE A 66 -3.21 21.09 -2.25
CA ILE A 66 -2.04 20.27 -1.94
C ILE A 66 -0.84 21.14 -1.56
N ASP A 67 -0.67 22.30 -2.18
CA ASP A 67 0.47 23.18 -1.91
C ASP A 67 0.37 23.80 -0.51
N GLY A 68 -0.83 24.22 -0.13
CA GLY A 68 -1.13 24.66 1.21
C GLY A 68 -0.91 23.55 2.25
N LEU A 69 -1.37 22.33 1.93
CA LEU A 69 -1.18 21.16 2.80
C LEU A 69 0.31 20.85 2.99
N VAL A 70 1.11 20.86 1.92
CA VAL A 70 2.55 20.60 1.97
C VAL A 70 3.24 21.63 2.86
N THR A 71 2.93 22.91 2.67
CA THR A 71 3.55 24.00 3.45
C THR A 71 3.22 23.88 4.95
N GLY A 72 1.94 23.68 5.29
CA GLY A 72 1.51 23.50 6.68
C GLY A 72 2.10 22.24 7.33
N THR A 73 2.16 21.16 6.56
CA THR A 73 2.73 19.88 6.99
C THR A 73 4.22 19.99 7.28
N ARG A 74 4.96 20.68 6.41
CA ARG A 74 6.40 20.89 6.55
C ARG A 74 6.73 21.60 7.86
N GLU A 75 6.09 22.75 8.12
CA GLU A 75 6.36 23.51 9.35
C GLU A 75 5.97 22.72 10.61
N TYR A 76 4.85 21.99 10.56
CA TYR A 76 4.45 21.09 11.64
C TYR A 76 5.49 19.99 11.90
N ILE A 77 5.97 19.30 10.87
CA ILE A 77 6.96 18.23 11.02
C ILE A 77 8.26 18.77 11.61
N LEU A 78 8.76 19.90 11.12
CA LEU A 78 10.00 20.49 11.62
C LEU A 78 9.88 20.88 13.10
N SER A 79 8.78 21.54 13.48
CA SER A 79 8.56 21.90 14.89
C SER A 79 8.40 20.66 15.77
N CYS A 80 7.79 19.58 15.25
CA CYS A 80 7.71 18.30 15.94
C CYS A 80 9.09 17.67 16.20
N ILE A 81 9.99 17.70 15.21
CA ILE A 81 11.32 17.13 15.35
C ILE A 81 12.15 17.97 16.31
N GLU A 82 12.16 19.30 16.18
CA GLU A 82 12.89 20.20 17.09
C GLU A 82 12.46 20.00 18.54
N ASN A 83 11.15 20.05 18.82
CA ASN A 83 10.61 19.91 20.18
C ASN A 83 10.95 18.56 20.83
N ARG A 84 11.10 17.49 20.04
CA ARG A 84 11.38 16.14 20.56
C ARG A 84 12.85 15.83 20.71
N THR A 85 13.69 16.43 19.87
CA THR A 85 15.13 16.17 19.83
C THR A 85 15.93 17.21 20.60
N GLY A 86 15.35 18.39 20.85
CA GLY A 86 16.07 19.54 21.41
C GLY A 86 16.98 20.24 20.39
N ILE A 87 16.92 19.86 19.11
CA ILE A 87 17.64 20.56 18.04
C ILE A 87 17.03 21.95 17.88
N VAL A 88 17.88 22.97 17.84
CA VAL A 88 17.48 24.36 17.63
C VAL A 88 17.85 24.77 16.21
N GLY A 89 16.87 25.29 15.46
CA GLY A 89 17.11 25.84 14.14
C GLY A 89 17.28 24.77 13.05
N LEU A 90 16.59 23.63 13.18
CA LEU A 90 16.61 22.53 12.22
C LEU A 90 16.34 23.01 10.79
N LYS A 91 15.42 23.96 10.61
CA LYS A 91 15.10 24.56 9.30
C LYS A 91 16.33 25.21 8.64
N ALA A 92 17.24 25.79 9.42
CA ALA A 92 18.46 26.41 8.92
C ALA A 92 19.57 25.39 8.59
N LEU A 93 19.45 24.15 9.08
CA LEU A 93 20.38 23.05 8.81
C LEU A 93 20.04 22.26 7.54
N ILE A 94 18.88 22.53 6.91
CA ILE A 94 18.45 21.87 5.68
C ILE A 94 19.20 22.48 4.50
N GLU A 95 20.15 21.74 3.94
CA GLU A 95 20.87 22.15 2.73
C GLU A 95 20.13 21.80 1.44
N HIS A 96 19.38 20.71 1.45
CA HIS A 96 18.60 20.24 0.32
C HIS A 96 17.30 19.59 0.80
N GLU A 97 16.20 19.90 0.13
CA GLU A 97 14.88 19.36 0.42
C GLU A 97 14.17 19.00 -0.88
N SER A 98 13.55 17.82 -0.90
CA SER A 98 12.67 17.36 -1.97
C SER A 98 11.44 16.73 -1.35
N PHE A 99 10.27 16.94 -1.95
CA PHE A 99 9.02 16.36 -1.49
C PHE A 99 8.26 15.70 -2.65
N HIS A 100 7.42 14.73 -2.32
CA HIS A 100 6.51 14.09 -3.26
C HIS A 100 5.10 14.13 -2.68
N SER A 101 4.20 14.83 -3.37
CA SER A 101 2.78 14.89 -3.03
C SER A 101 2.00 13.82 -3.82
N PRO A 102 0.72 13.56 -3.49
CA PRO A 102 -0.13 12.69 -4.30
C PRO A 102 -0.14 13.08 -5.79
N THR A 103 -0.08 14.38 -6.12
CA THR A 103 0.04 14.86 -7.51
C THR A 103 1.34 14.41 -8.14
N THR A 104 2.46 14.57 -7.42
CA THR A 104 3.76 14.09 -7.88
C THR A 104 3.76 12.59 -8.15
N TRP A 105 3.12 11.79 -7.29
CA TRP A 105 3.00 10.34 -7.49
C TRP A 105 2.13 9.99 -8.71
N GLN A 106 1.05 10.72 -8.93
CA GLN A 106 0.19 10.54 -10.09
C GLN A 106 0.95 10.86 -11.39
N GLU A 107 1.69 11.96 -11.44
CA GLU A 107 2.45 12.39 -12.62
C GLU A 107 3.64 11.47 -12.90
N MET A 108 4.44 11.12 -11.88
CA MET A 108 5.66 10.34 -12.05
C MET A 108 5.39 8.86 -12.36
N PHE A 109 4.36 8.28 -11.74
CA PHE A 109 4.14 6.83 -11.76
C PHE A 109 2.81 6.42 -12.39
N ASN A 110 2.06 7.37 -12.97
CA ASN A 110 0.71 7.14 -13.46
C ASN A 110 -0.19 6.44 -12.41
N SER A 111 0.01 6.81 -11.15
CA SER A 111 -0.69 6.19 -10.03
C SER A 111 -2.08 6.80 -9.88
N ASP A 112 -3.12 5.96 -9.98
CA ASP A 112 -4.50 6.41 -9.83
C ASP A 112 -4.69 7.17 -8.50
N ARG A 113 -5.19 8.40 -8.61
CA ARG A 113 -5.41 9.34 -7.49
C ARG A 113 -4.18 9.59 -6.60
N GLY A 114 -2.97 9.34 -7.10
CA GLY A 114 -1.73 9.50 -6.33
C GLY A 114 -1.49 8.44 -5.26
N SER A 115 -2.15 7.27 -5.36
CA SER A 115 -2.01 6.21 -4.35
C SER A 115 -0.63 5.54 -4.39
N VAL A 116 0.10 5.60 -3.27
CA VAL A 116 1.43 4.98 -3.12
C VAL A 116 1.35 3.45 -2.92
N PHE A 117 0.23 2.94 -2.41
CA PHE A 117 0.05 1.52 -2.11
C PHE A 117 -0.94 0.81 -3.06
N GLY A 118 -1.30 1.44 -4.18
CA GLY A 118 -2.25 0.90 -5.14
C GLY A 118 -3.68 0.84 -4.59
N LEU A 119 -4.37 -0.28 -4.82
CA LEU A 119 -5.76 -0.45 -4.38
C LEU A 119 -5.89 -0.45 -2.85
N ASN A 120 -6.86 0.31 -2.34
CA ASN A 120 -7.23 0.37 -0.93
C ASN A 120 -7.52 -1.05 -0.37
N HIS A 121 -7.15 -1.31 0.88
CA HIS A 121 -7.38 -2.55 1.61
C HIS A 121 -8.83 -2.67 2.14
N ASN A 122 -9.82 -2.60 1.25
CA ASN A 122 -11.17 -3.02 1.59
C ASN A 122 -11.32 -4.54 1.43
N PHE A 123 -12.37 -5.13 2.00
CA PHE A 123 -12.59 -6.59 1.97
C PHE A 123 -12.61 -7.17 0.54
N PHE A 124 -13.08 -6.40 -0.44
CA PHE A 124 -13.12 -6.79 -1.85
C PHE A 124 -11.81 -6.55 -2.61
N ASN A 125 -10.81 -5.92 -1.99
CA ASN A 125 -9.52 -5.61 -2.59
C ASN A 125 -8.36 -6.28 -1.83
N ILE A 126 -8.66 -7.33 -1.06
CA ILE A 126 -7.68 -8.17 -0.39
C ILE A 126 -7.68 -9.59 -0.97
N LEU A 127 -6.50 -10.21 -0.93
CA LEU A 127 -6.30 -11.62 -1.28
C LEU A 127 -6.89 -12.01 -2.65
N SER A 128 -7.86 -12.91 -2.67
CA SER A 128 -8.47 -13.49 -3.87
C SER A 128 -9.38 -12.53 -4.63
N PHE A 129 -9.80 -11.42 -4.02
CA PHE A 129 -10.68 -10.45 -4.68
C PHE A 129 -9.92 -9.33 -5.39
N ARG A 130 -8.58 -9.33 -5.30
CA ARG A 130 -7.75 -8.42 -6.10
C ARG A 130 -7.82 -8.77 -7.59
N PRO A 131 -7.62 -7.78 -8.48
CA PRO A 131 -7.51 -8.03 -9.91
C PRO A 131 -6.53 -9.17 -10.20
N HIS A 132 -6.98 -10.10 -11.04
CA HIS A 132 -6.19 -11.25 -11.43
C HIS A 132 -5.00 -10.86 -12.30
N ILE A 133 -3.99 -11.74 -12.32
CA ILE A 133 -2.75 -11.56 -13.09
C ILE A 133 -2.99 -11.63 -14.60
N LYS A 134 -4.04 -12.31 -15.06
CA LYS A 134 -4.41 -12.41 -16.48
C LYS A 134 -5.74 -11.72 -16.68
N HIS A 135 -5.89 -11.03 -17.81
CA HIS A 135 -7.16 -10.44 -18.20
C HIS A 135 -8.19 -11.52 -18.54
N ASP A 136 -9.44 -11.36 -18.07
CA ASP A 136 -10.45 -12.43 -18.14
C ASP A 136 -11.01 -12.67 -19.56
N VAL A 137 -10.96 -11.65 -20.43
CA VAL A 137 -11.56 -11.71 -21.79
C VAL A 137 -10.51 -11.79 -22.88
N THR A 138 -9.64 -10.79 -22.96
CA THR A 138 -8.55 -10.71 -23.95
C THR A 138 -7.34 -11.56 -23.57
N GLU A 139 -6.94 -12.46 -24.46
CA GLU A 139 -5.72 -13.26 -24.30
C GLU A 139 -4.45 -12.43 -24.49
N GLY A 140 -3.34 -12.90 -23.91
CA GLY A 140 -2.04 -12.23 -24.02
C GLY A 140 -1.86 -10.97 -23.17
N ILE A 141 -2.88 -10.57 -22.39
CA ILE A 141 -2.80 -9.43 -21.48
C ILE A 141 -2.60 -9.92 -20.03
N TYR A 142 -1.57 -9.39 -19.39
CA TYR A 142 -1.20 -9.71 -18.02
C TYR A 142 -0.95 -8.45 -17.20
N PHE A 143 -1.22 -8.55 -15.91
CA PHE A 143 -1.07 -7.48 -14.93
C PHE A 143 -0.02 -7.87 -13.89
N VAL A 144 0.74 -6.88 -13.43
CA VAL A 144 1.78 -7.03 -12.41
C VAL A 144 1.89 -5.73 -11.60
N GLY A 145 2.23 -5.85 -10.32
CA GLY A 145 2.50 -4.71 -9.43
C GLY A 145 1.58 -4.65 -8.23
N ALA A 146 1.63 -3.53 -7.51
CA ALA A 146 0.99 -3.37 -6.21
C ALA A 146 -0.54 -3.40 -6.24
N SER A 147 -1.15 -3.14 -7.40
CA SER A 147 -2.61 -3.14 -7.60
C SER A 147 -3.16 -4.49 -8.10
N THR A 148 -2.28 -5.45 -8.38
CA THR A 148 -2.65 -6.80 -8.84
C THR A 148 -2.46 -7.80 -7.71
N HIS A 149 -3.08 -8.98 -7.80
CA HIS A 149 -2.75 -10.11 -6.93
C HIS A 149 -1.22 -10.40 -6.98
N PRO A 150 -0.52 -10.59 -5.84
CA PRO A 150 -1.03 -10.80 -4.49
C PRO A 150 -1.30 -9.52 -3.66
N GLY A 151 -0.75 -8.39 -4.06
CA GLY A 151 -1.01 -7.10 -3.41
C GLY A 151 0.20 -6.17 -3.33
N ALA A 152 0.11 -5.18 -2.44
CA ALA A 152 1.12 -4.14 -2.26
C ALA A 152 2.30 -4.59 -1.37
N GLY A 153 3.40 -3.85 -1.49
CA GLY A 153 4.65 -4.07 -0.74
C GLY A 153 5.72 -4.77 -1.58
N VAL A 154 6.99 -4.41 -1.37
CA VAL A 154 8.13 -4.88 -2.19
C VAL A 154 8.17 -6.41 -2.31
N PRO A 155 8.09 -7.20 -1.22
CA PRO A 155 8.13 -8.66 -1.34
C PRO A 155 6.93 -9.23 -2.13
N THR A 156 5.76 -8.63 -1.95
CA THR A 156 4.52 -9.03 -2.62
C THR A 156 4.56 -8.71 -4.11
N CYS A 157 5.04 -7.52 -4.48
CA CYS A 157 5.25 -7.12 -5.86
C CYS A 157 6.25 -8.03 -6.58
N LEU A 158 7.36 -8.38 -5.94
CA LEU A 158 8.35 -9.30 -6.51
C LEU A 158 7.78 -10.71 -6.70
N SER A 159 7.03 -11.20 -5.71
CA SER A 159 6.33 -12.48 -5.81
C SER A 159 5.28 -12.47 -6.92
N GLY A 160 4.53 -11.37 -7.04
CA GLY A 160 3.57 -11.15 -8.12
C GLY A 160 4.25 -11.15 -9.49
N ALA A 161 5.39 -10.47 -9.64
CA ALA A 161 6.16 -10.47 -10.89
C ALA A 161 6.60 -11.88 -11.30
N LYS A 162 7.04 -12.70 -10.34
CA LYS A 162 7.33 -14.12 -10.59
C LYS A 162 6.10 -14.88 -11.08
N LEU A 163 4.97 -14.75 -10.39
CA LEU A 163 3.72 -15.43 -10.78
C LEU A 163 3.24 -14.99 -12.17
N THR A 164 3.33 -13.70 -12.48
CA THR A 164 3.03 -13.17 -13.81
C THR A 164 3.95 -13.76 -14.87
N ALA A 165 5.26 -13.77 -14.64
CA ALA A 165 6.23 -14.36 -15.57
C ALA A 165 5.96 -15.85 -15.81
N GLU A 166 5.70 -16.62 -14.75
CA GLU A 166 5.35 -18.04 -14.87
C GLU A 166 4.04 -18.25 -15.64
N ARG A 167 3.04 -17.37 -15.45
CA ARG A 167 1.78 -17.43 -16.19
C ARG A 167 1.98 -17.16 -17.68
N VAL A 168 2.77 -16.14 -18.02
CA VAL A 168 3.13 -15.83 -19.41
C VAL A 168 3.84 -17.02 -20.06
N LEU A 169 4.84 -17.60 -19.40
CA LEU A 169 5.60 -18.73 -19.93
C LEU A 169 4.71 -19.96 -20.15
N ARG A 170 3.78 -20.25 -19.22
CA ARG A 170 2.81 -21.35 -19.38
C ARG A 170 1.89 -21.13 -20.57
N ASP A 171 1.38 -19.92 -20.75
CA ASP A 171 0.45 -19.59 -21.83
C ASP A 171 1.16 -19.58 -23.21
N LEU A 172 2.49 -19.37 -23.24
CA LEU A 172 3.34 -19.48 -24.44
C LEU A 172 3.97 -20.87 -24.62
N GLU A 173 3.65 -21.85 -23.76
CA GLU A 173 4.24 -23.19 -23.75
C GLU A 173 5.78 -23.22 -23.65
N VAL A 174 6.37 -22.18 -23.03
CA VAL A 174 7.81 -22.08 -22.79
C VAL A 174 8.16 -22.69 -21.42
N PRO A 175 9.18 -23.56 -21.31
CA PRO A 175 9.57 -24.16 -20.04
C PRO A 175 10.08 -23.11 -19.04
N ILE A 176 9.63 -23.24 -17.79
CA ILE A 176 10.06 -22.36 -16.69
C ILE A 176 11.39 -22.85 -16.13
N SER A 177 12.47 -22.12 -16.41
CA SER A 177 13.85 -22.53 -16.08
C SER A 177 14.11 -22.72 -14.59
N TRP A 178 13.49 -21.90 -13.73
CA TRP A 178 13.62 -22.00 -12.27
C TRP A 178 12.67 -23.01 -11.60
N GLN A 179 11.84 -23.73 -12.37
CA GLN A 179 11.05 -24.87 -11.87
C GLN A 179 11.73 -26.22 -12.14
N ALA A 180 12.64 -26.30 -13.12
CA ALA A 180 13.31 -27.53 -13.50
C ALA A 180 14.23 -28.13 -12.41
N GLY A 181 14.57 -27.37 -11.37
CA GLY A 181 15.34 -27.84 -10.21
C GLY A 181 14.53 -28.19 -8.96
N SER A 182 13.21 -27.92 -8.92
CA SER A 182 12.38 -28.20 -7.74
C SER A 182 11.77 -29.60 -7.80
N SER A 183 12.62 -30.63 -7.77
CA SER A 183 12.14 -31.97 -7.44
C SER A 183 11.81 -32.00 -5.93
N HIS A 184 10.52 -32.00 -5.59
CA HIS A 184 9.89 -32.65 -4.43
C HIS A 184 8.59 -31.94 -4.00
N GLY A 185 7.45 -32.49 -4.44
CA GLY A 185 6.35 -32.82 -3.53
C GLY A 185 5.63 -31.73 -2.71
N LYS A 186 5.76 -30.43 -3.00
CA LYS A 186 4.88 -29.42 -2.38
C LYS A 186 3.76 -29.04 -3.34
N LYS A 187 2.53 -29.39 -2.96
CA LYS A 187 1.30 -28.96 -3.64
C LYS A 187 1.34 -27.44 -3.80
N ASP A 188 1.04 -26.98 -5.02
CA ASP A 188 0.91 -25.57 -5.35
C ASP A 188 -0.08 -24.89 -4.38
N PRO A 189 0.37 -23.99 -3.49
CA PRO A 189 -0.50 -23.38 -2.48
C PRO A 189 -1.62 -22.57 -3.11
N LEU A 190 -1.47 -22.09 -4.35
CA LEU A 190 -2.49 -21.32 -5.08
C LEU A 190 -3.55 -22.20 -5.75
N LYS A 191 -3.24 -23.47 -6.05
CA LYS A 191 -4.26 -24.44 -6.50
C LYS A 191 -5.14 -24.94 -5.36
N THR A 192 -4.65 -24.85 -4.12
CA THR A 192 -5.37 -25.33 -2.93
C THR A 192 -6.50 -24.39 -2.51
N THR A 193 -6.35 -23.08 -2.74
CA THR A 193 -7.33 -22.05 -2.36
C THR A 193 -8.57 -21.99 -3.26
N ALA A 194 -8.42 -22.23 -4.57
CA ALA A 194 -9.56 -22.21 -5.50
C ALA A 194 -10.54 -23.37 -5.27
N CYS A 195 -10.04 -24.53 -4.85
CA CYS A 195 -10.88 -25.71 -4.61
C CYS A 195 -11.64 -25.61 -3.28
N GLY A 196 -11.02 -25.08 -2.22
CA GLY A 196 -11.63 -24.99 -0.88
C GLY A 196 -12.90 -24.14 -0.81
N PHE A 197 -13.02 -23.10 -1.64
CA PHE A 197 -14.17 -22.19 -1.66
C PHE A 197 -15.47 -22.91 -2.11
N TRP A 198 -15.39 -23.78 -3.12
CA TRP A 198 -16.53 -24.56 -3.61
C TRP A 198 -16.96 -25.68 -2.65
N TRP A 199 -16.01 -26.31 -1.95
CA TRP A 199 -16.32 -27.30 -0.91
C TRP A 199 -16.96 -26.66 0.32
N ALA A 200 -16.52 -25.46 0.72
CA ALA A 200 -17.11 -24.71 1.82
C ALA A 200 -18.57 -24.30 1.52
N TRP A 201 -18.86 -23.81 0.31
CA TRP A 201 -20.23 -23.48 -0.11
C TRP A 201 -21.16 -24.70 -0.19
N ARG A 202 -20.64 -25.84 -0.65
CA ARG A 202 -21.40 -27.11 -0.61
C ARG A 202 -21.71 -27.53 0.82
N GLY A 203 -20.77 -27.38 1.76
CA GLY A 203 -20.98 -27.68 3.18
C GLY A 203 -22.02 -26.76 3.83
N ILE A 204 -21.97 -25.46 3.55
CA ILE A 204 -22.95 -24.48 4.05
C ILE A 204 -24.35 -24.75 3.49
N ALA A 205 -24.47 -25.06 2.19
CA ALA A 205 -25.74 -25.44 1.58
C ALA A 205 -26.32 -26.73 2.18
N PHE A 206 -25.46 -27.72 2.48
CA PHE A 206 -25.88 -28.98 3.11
C PHE A 206 -26.37 -28.77 4.55
N LEU A 207 -25.68 -27.94 5.34
CA LEU A 207 -26.09 -27.60 6.71
C LEU A 207 -27.37 -26.77 6.74
N GLY A 208 -27.54 -25.83 5.79
CA GLY A 208 -28.77 -25.07 5.62
C GLY A 208 -29.98 -25.96 5.28
N ALA A 209 -29.80 -26.93 4.37
CA ALA A 209 -30.84 -27.89 4.04
C ALA A 209 -31.20 -28.81 5.22
N LEU A 210 -30.21 -29.23 6.01
CA LEU A 210 -30.42 -30.05 7.21
C LEU A 210 -31.20 -29.27 8.29
N PHE A 211 -30.91 -27.98 8.46
CA PHE A 211 -31.62 -27.13 9.41
C PHE A 211 -33.09 -26.91 9.03
N VAL A 212 -33.37 -26.70 7.73
CA VAL A 212 -34.74 -26.60 7.22
C VAL A 212 -35.50 -27.93 7.39
N MET A 213 -34.86 -29.07 7.16
CA MET A 213 -35.46 -30.39 7.39
C MET A 213 -35.78 -30.65 8.86
N VAL A 214 -34.89 -30.28 9.80
CA VAL A 214 -35.14 -30.45 11.24
C VAL A 214 -36.23 -29.49 11.72
N ALA A 215 -36.27 -28.26 11.20
CA ALA A 215 -37.28 -27.27 11.57
C ALA A 215 -38.70 -27.62 11.06
N THR A 216 -38.83 -28.33 9.93
CA THR A 216 -40.13 -28.78 9.40
C THR A 216 -40.60 -30.13 9.93
N TRP A 217 -39.76 -30.85 10.69
CA TRP A 217 -40.10 -32.14 11.29
C TRP A 217 -40.71 -32.04 12.71
N GLN A 218 -40.88 -30.81 13.23
CA GLN A 218 -41.54 -30.52 14.51
C GLN A 218 -42.91 -29.82 14.36
N ILE A 219 -43.59 -29.97 13.22
CA ILE A 219 -44.98 -29.55 13.02
C ILE A 219 -45.83 -30.78 12.72
#